data_AF-A0A2B8B6G8-F1
#
_entry.id   AF-A0A2B8B6G8-F1
#
_cell.length_a   1.000
_cell.length_b   1.000
_cell.length_c   1.000
_cell.angle_alpha   90.00
_cell.angle_beta   90.00
_cell.angle_gamma   90.00
#
_symmetry.space_group_name_H-M   'P 1'
#
loop_
_entity.id
_entity.type
_entity.pdbx_description
1 polymer ?
#
loop_
_entity_poly.entity_id
_entity_poly.type
_entity_poly.pdbx_seq_one_letter_code
_entity_poly.pdbx_strand_id
1 'polypeptide(L)' 'MPQEWRAPRHVIARPAAYHLHRPPRGHRWVRVNHDAVLVVSATGIIVEIMPGLFR' A
#
# COMPACT_ATOMS: atom_id res chain seq x y z
N MET A 1 -8.76 13.84 -1.21
CA MET A 1 -8.31 12.55 -0.62
C MET A 1 -8.50 12.61 0.88
N PRO A 2 -9.33 11.74 1.48
CA PRO A 2 -9.56 11.68 2.93
C PRO A 2 -8.26 11.47 3.72
N GLN A 3 -8.14 12.04 4.92
CA GLN A 3 -6.91 12.03 5.72
C GLN A 3 -6.59 10.63 6.28
N GLU A 4 -7.61 9.80 6.49
CA GLU A 4 -7.49 8.41 6.93
C GLU A 4 -6.63 7.54 5.98
N TRP A 5 -6.62 7.84 4.67
CA TRP A 5 -5.73 7.14 3.72
C TRP A 5 -4.27 7.58 3.78
N ARG A 6 -3.98 8.72 4.41
CA ARG A 6 -2.59 9.21 4.55
C ARG A 6 -1.87 8.60 5.74
N ALA A 7 -2.57 7.94 6.65
CA ALA A 7 -1.98 7.39 7.87
C ALA A 7 -1.04 6.20 7.56
N PRO A 8 0.28 6.30 7.83
CA PRO A 8 1.28 5.30 7.48
C PRO A 8 1.26 4.04 8.39
N ARG A 9 0.19 3.78 9.14
CA ARG A 9 0.19 2.72 10.18
C ARG A 9 0.09 1.29 9.63
N HIS A 10 -0.06 1.13 8.31
CA HIS A 10 -0.22 -0.18 7.67
C HIS A 10 0.78 -0.42 6.52
N VAL A 11 1.95 0.22 6.54
CA VAL A 11 2.98 -0.02 5.51
C VAL A 11 3.41 -1.48 5.53
N ILE A 12 3.32 -2.12 4.37
CA ILE A 12 3.78 -3.50 4.16
C ILE A 12 5.29 -3.44 3.95
N ALA A 13 6.05 -3.63 5.03
CA ALA A 13 7.52 -3.53 5.01
C ALA A 13 8.20 -4.67 4.22
N ARG A 14 7.53 -5.82 4.07
CA ARG A 14 8.03 -7.00 3.34
C ARG A 14 7.07 -7.41 2.21
N PRO A 15 7.03 -6.68 1.08
CA PRO A 15 6.10 -6.96 -0.03
C PRO A 15 6.26 -8.37 -0.59
N ALA A 16 7.50 -8.84 -0.68
CA ALA A 16 7.82 -10.16 -1.22
C ALA A 16 7.19 -11.32 -0.43
N ALA A 17 6.90 -11.14 0.87
CA ALA A 17 6.22 -12.15 1.67
C ALA A 17 4.75 -12.36 1.24
N TYR A 18 4.19 -11.42 0.48
CA TYR A 18 2.81 -11.43 -0.01
C TYR A 18 2.77 -11.52 -1.54
N HIS A 19 3.84 -11.99 -2.19
CA HIS A 19 3.97 -12.04 -3.66
C HIS A 19 3.80 -10.67 -4.36
N LEU A 20 3.92 -9.57 -3.61
CA LEU A 20 3.90 -8.22 -4.17
C LEU A 20 5.28 -7.87 -4.72
N HIS A 21 5.30 -7.22 -5.87
CA HIS A 21 6.53 -6.69 -6.43
C HIS A 21 7.08 -5.55 -5.55
N ARG A 22 8.39 -5.30 -5.70
CA ARG A 22 9.05 -4.22 -4.98
C ARG A 22 8.43 -2.87 -5.42
N PRO A 23 7.99 -2.03 -4.48
CA PRO A 23 7.45 -0.72 -4.84
C PRO A 23 8.57 0.13 -5.48
N PRO A 24 8.25 0.91 -6.53
CA PRO A 24 9.18 1.89 -7.08
C PRO A 24 9.63 2.91 -6.02
N ARG A 25 10.75 3.60 -6.27
CA ARG A 25 11.22 4.65 -5.34
C ARG A 25 10.10 5.67 -5.08
N GLY A 26 9.98 6.09 -3.82
CA GLY A 26 8.93 7.01 -3.38
C GLY A 26 7.54 6.38 -3.21
N HIS A 27 7.36 5.10 -3.54
CA HIS A 27 6.10 4.39 -3.34
C HIS A 27 6.17 3.45 -2.14
N ARG A 28 5.00 3.09 -1.61
CA ARG A 28 4.89 2.10 -0.55
C ARG A 28 3.60 1.30 -0.71
N TRP A 29 3.70 0.01 -0.44
CA TRP A 29 2.53 -0.84 -0.25
C TRP A 29 1.94 -0.57 1.13
N VAL A 30 0.63 -0.39 1.18
CA VAL A 30 -0.13 -0.16 2.42
C VAL A 30 -1.27 -1.16 2.47
N ARG A 31 -1.48 -1.80 3.61
CA ARG A 31 -2.64 -2.64 3.84
C ARG A 31 -3.84 -1.76 4.22
N VAL A 32 -4.95 -1.92 3.51
CA VAL A 32 -6.23 -1.28 3.81
C VAL A 32 -7.26 -2.39 3.92
N ASN A 33 -7.77 -2.65 5.12
CA ASN A 33 -8.66 -3.78 5.38
C ASN A 33 -8.04 -5.13 4.90
N HIS A 34 -8.66 -5.73 3.87
CA HIS A 34 -8.26 -6.99 3.24
C HIS A 34 -7.41 -6.80 1.97
N ASP A 35 -7.15 -5.55 1.58
CA ASP A 35 -6.49 -5.22 0.32
C ASP A 35 -5.09 -4.66 0.56
N ALA A 36 -4.20 -4.81 -0.42
CA ALA A 36 -2.96 -4.06 -0.49
C ALA A 36 -3.08 -2.95 -1.54
N VAL A 37 -2.60 -1.77 -1.21
CA VAL A 37 -2.70 -0.57 -2.05
C VAL A 37 -1.31 0.02 -2.22
N LEU A 38 -0.89 0.26 -3.46
CA LEU A 38 0.35 0.96 -3.76
C LEU A 38 0.07 2.45 -3.79
N VAL A 39 0.77 3.21 -2.95
CA VAL A 39 0.60 4.66 -2.88
C VAL A 39 1.92 5.40 -3.04
N VAL A 40 1.84 6.60 -3.60
CA VAL A 40 2.95 7.57 -3.58
C VAL A 40 3.10 8.09 -2.15
N SER A 41 4.28 7.90 -1.55
CA SER A 41 4.51 8.21 -0.13
C SER A 41 4.33 9.70 0.20
N ALA A 42 4.65 10.59 -0.74
CA ALA A 42 4.58 12.03 -0.56
C ALA A 42 3.15 12.58 -0.59
N THR A 43 2.27 12.00 -1.41
CA THR A 43 0.95 12.56 -1.71
C THR A 43 -0.20 11.68 -1.24
N GLY A 44 0.03 10.38 -1.07
CA GLY A 44 -1.01 9.38 -0.81
C GLY A 44 -1.84 9.03 -2.06
N ILE A 45 -1.39 9.42 -3.26
CA ILE A 45 -2.04 9.02 -4.52
C ILE A 45 -1.96 7.50 -4.65
N ILE A 46 -3.10 6.87 -4.93
CA ILE A 46 -3.21 5.44 -5.20
C ILE A 46 -2.81 5.18 -6.65
N VAL A 47 -1.91 4.23 -6.84
CA VAL A 47 -1.39 3.85 -8.16
C VAL A 47 -1.83 2.44 -8.53
N GLU A 48 -2.02 1.58 -7.54
CA GLU A 48 -2.38 0.17 -7.74
C GLU A 48 -3.17 -0.37 -6.53
N ILE A 49 -4.07 -1.32 -6.78
CA ILE A 49 -4.86 -2.01 -5.75
C ILE A 49 -4.83 -3.51 -6.01
N MET A 50 -4.54 -4.28 -4.96
CA MET A 50 -4.53 -5.73 -4.91
C MET A 50 -5.62 -6.20 -3.94
N PRO A 51 -6.85 -6.43 -4.44
CA PRO A 51 -7.99 -6.74 -3.59
C PRO A 51 -7.90 -8.15 -3.00
N GLY A 52 -8.35 -8.31 -1.76
CA GLY A 52 -8.48 -9.61 -1.08
C GLY A 52 -7.15 -10.32 -0.77
N LEU A 53 -6.02 -9.60 -0.79
CA LEU A 53 -4.70 -10.16 -0.52
C LEU A 53 -4.57 -10.70 0.91
N PHE A 54 -5.27 -10.10 1.87
CA PHE A 54 -5.25 -10.49 3.27
C PHE A 54 -6.58 -11.12 3.66
N ARG A 55 -6.62 -12.46 3.75
CA ARG A 55 -7.74 -13.22 4.32
C ARG A 55 -7.60 -13.32 5.84
#